data_AF-A0A9E2X9H8-F1
#
_entry.id   AF-A0A9E2X9H8-F1
#
_cell.length_a   1.000
_cell.length_b   1.000
_cell.length_c   1.000
_cell.angle_alpha   90.00
_cell.angle_beta   90.00
_cell.angle_gamma   90.00
#
_symmetry.space_group_name_H-M   'P 1'
#
loop_
_entity.id
_entity.type
_entity.pdbx_description
1 polymer ?
#
loop_
_entity_poly.entity_id
_entity_poly.type
_entity_poly.pdbx_seq_one_letter_code
_entity_poly.pdbx_strand_id
1 'polypeptide(L)' 'TFHLDRYNDFRFDEAVAAYDLRRNTRHSIPREQQRLPEIFGYASLYGWSEDKARQATRPEGQNFPAYLRARGFSLD' A
#
# COMPACT_ATOMS: atom_id res chain seq x y z
N THR A 1 -3.28 1.65 13.21
CA THR A 1 -3.89 1.09 14.43
C THR A 1 -2.84 1.13 15.53
N PHE A 2 -3.25 1.09 16.79
CA PHE A 2 -2.34 0.90 17.93
C PHE A 2 -2.67 -0.44 18.56
N HIS A 3 -1.65 -1.25 18.84
CA HIS A 3 -1.78 -2.56 19.47
C HIS A 3 -0.98 -2.54 20.78
N LEU A 4 -1.58 -3.01 21.87
CA LEU A 4 -0.93 -3.09 23.17
C LEU A 4 -0.38 -4.51 23.37
N ASP A 5 0.86 -4.61 23.85
CA ASP A 5 1.63 -5.83 24.16
C ASP A 5 1.99 -6.73 22.98
N ARG A 6 1.04 -7.01 22.08
CA ARG A 6 1.23 -7.91 20.94
C ARG A 6 0.48 -7.41 19.71
N TYR A 7 0.98 -7.80 18.54
CA TYR A 7 0.24 -7.62 17.29
C TYR A 7 -1.13 -8.32 17.38
N ASN A 8 -2.17 -7.65 16.90
CA ASN A 8 -3.54 -8.15 16.92
C ASN A 8 -4.27 -7.67 15.65
N ASP A 9 -4.59 -8.60 14.77
CA ASP A 9 -5.26 -8.40 13.49
C ASP A 9 -6.68 -8.99 13.46
N PHE A 10 -7.26 -9.35 14.61
CA PHE A 10 -8.59 -9.98 14.67
C PHE A 10 -9.71 -9.20 13.96
N ARG A 11 -9.54 -7.88 13.78
CA ARG A 11 -10.49 -7.01 13.06
C ARG A 11 -9.84 -6.26 11.89
N PHE A 12 -8.81 -6.84 11.30
CA PHE A 12 -8.01 -6.17 10.27
C PHE A 12 -8.86 -5.69 9.08
N ASP A 13 -9.66 -6.58 8.49
CA ASP A 13 -10.47 -6.26 7.31
C ASP A 13 -11.46 -5.12 7.58
N GLU A 14 -12.16 -5.17 8.72
CA GLU A 14 -13.09 -4.12 9.13
C GLU A 14 -12.37 -2.79 9.36
N ALA A 15 -11.20 -2.81 10.00
CA ALA A 15 -10.42 -1.61 10.28
C ALA A 15 -9.88 -0.95 8.99
N VAL A 16 -9.43 -1.76 8.03
CA VAL A 16 -8.96 -1.28 6.72
C VAL A 16 -10.13 -0.70 5.93
N ALA A 17 -11.25 -1.41 5.81
CA ALA A 17 -12.42 -0.92 5.09
C ALA A 17 -12.96 0.40 5.68
N ALA A 18 -13.05 0.48 7.01
CA ALA A 18 -13.47 1.71 7.69
C ALA A 18 -12.47 2.86 7.48
N TYR A 19 -11.17 2.56 7.39
CA TYR A 19 -10.15 3.56 7.07
C TYR A 19 -10.24 4.03 5.62
N ASP A 20 -10.40 3.12 4.66
CA ASP A 20 -10.52 3.46 3.25
C ASP A 20 -11.70 4.38 2.98
N LEU A 21 -12.87 4.05 3.52
CA LEU A 21 -14.05 4.91 3.39
C LEU A 21 -13.77 6.30 3.97
N ARG A 22 -13.28 6.35 5.22
CA ARG A 22 -12.95 7.62 5.90
C ARG A 22 -11.94 8.46 5.15
N ARG A 23 -10.93 7.84 4.55
CA ARG A 23 -9.89 8.55 3.82
C ARG A 23 -10.40 9.00 2.46
N ASN A 24 -11.10 8.14 1.72
CA ASN A 24 -11.66 8.47 0.42
C ASN A 24 -12.70 9.60 0.52
N THR A 25 -13.50 9.65 1.59
CA THR A 25 -14.42 10.78 1.84
C THR A 25 -13.70 12.12 2.04
N ARG A 26 -12.50 12.12 2.64
CA ARG A 26 -11.72 13.36 2.89
C ARG A 26 -10.77 13.73 1.77
N HIS A 27 -10.22 12.72 1.10
CA HIS A 27 -9.12 12.82 0.14
C HIS A 27 -9.37 11.82 -0.99
N SER A 28 -10.47 12.02 -1.72
CA SER A 28 -10.76 11.21 -2.89
C SER A 28 -9.67 11.41 -3.94
N ILE A 29 -9.24 10.31 -4.56
CA ILE A 29 -8.30 10.34 -5.66
C ILE A 29 -9.13 10.41 -6.94
N PRO A 30 -8.92 11.43 -7.80
CA PRO A 30 -9.61 11.52 -9.08
C PRO A 30 -9.39 10.27 -9.93
N ARG A 31 -10.37 9.92 -10.75
CA ARG A 31 -10.37 8.67 -11.54
C ARG A 31 -9.10 8.54 -12.38
N GLU A 32 -8.73 9.61 -13.08
CA GLU A 32 -7.55 9.70 -13.95
C GLU A 32 -6.21 9.61 -13.21
N GLN A 33 -6.21 9.80 -11.89
CA GLN A 33 -5.03 9.69 -11.03
C GLN A 33 -4.91 8.34 -10.34
N GLN A 34 -5.88 7.43 -10.53
CA GLN A 34 -5.74 6.06 -10.05
C GLN A 34 -4.50 5.42 -10.66
N ARG A 35 -3.75 4.68 -9.85
CA ARG A 35 -2.51 4.04 -10.25
C ARG A 35 -2.77 2.89 -11.22
N LEU A 36 -1.94 2.79 -12.28
CA LEU A 36 -1.91 1.69 -13.25
C LEU A 36 -3.30 1.30 -13.83
N PRO A 37 -4.12 2.26 -14.29
CA PRO A 37 -5.46 1.97 -14.81
C PRO A 37 -5.41 1.13 -16.11
N GLU A 38 -4.28 1.14 -16.82
CA GLU A 38 -4.05 0.29 -17.98
C GLU A 38 -3.95 -1.22 -17.65
N ILE A 39 -3.67 -1.57 -16.39
CA ILE A 39 -3.59 -2.95 -15.90
C ILE A 39 -4.87 -3.34 -15.16
N PHE A 40 -5.35 -2.48 -14.28
CA PHE A 40 -6.43 -2.79 -13.32
C PHE A 40 -7.77 -2.14 -13.67
N GLY A 41 -7.84 -1.33 -14.72
CA GLY A 41 -8.98 -0.47 -14.99
C GLY A 41 -9.18 0.58 -13.89
N TYR A 42 -10.39 1.16 -13.88
CA TYR A 42 -10.79 2.15 -12.88
C TYR A 42 -11.71 1.52 -11.84
N ALA A 43 -11.32 1.63 -10.57
CA ALA A 43 -12.18 1.20 -9.47
C ALA A 43 -13.26 2.25 -9.18
N SER A 44 -14.47 1.78 -8.87
CA SER A 44 -15.59 2.64 -8.44
C SER A 44 -15.37 3.21 -7.04
N LEU A 45 -14.75 2.43 -6.15
CA LEU A 45 -14.27 2.86 -4.84
C LEU A 45 -12.76 2.74 -4.78
N TYR A 46 -12.05 3.86 -4.85
CA TYR A 46 -10.59 3.90 -4.86
C TYR A 46 -10.05 4.38 -3.51
N GLY A 47 -9.95 3.44 -2.57
CA GLY A 47 -9.42 3.67 -1.23
C GLY A 47 -7.89 3.70 -1.17
N TRP A 48 -7.36 3.88 0.04
CA TRP A 48 -5.92 3.80 0.28
C TRP A 48 -5.38 2.39 0.05
N SER A 49 -6.10 1.36 0.49
CA SER A 49 -5.66 -0.04 0.35
C SER A 49 -5.49 -0.43 -1.12
N GLU A 50 -6.44 -0.07 -1.99
CA GLU A 50 -6.37 -0.30 -3.43
C GLU A 50 -5.17 0.43 -4.08
N ASP A 51 -4.95 1.70 -3.75
CA ASP A 51 -3.77 2.43 -4.23
C ASP A 51 -2.45 1.75 -3.80
N LYS A 52 -2.38 1.28 -2.54
CA LYS A 52 -1.20 0.58 -2.01
C LYS A 52 -1.00 -0.79 -2.64
N ALA A 53 -2.07 -1.56 -2.86
CA ALA A 53 -2.00 -2.82 -3.56
C ALA A 53 -1.46 -2.62 -4.98
N ARG A 54 -1.97 -1.61 -5.71
CA ARG A 54 -1.45 -1.27 -7.04
C ARG A 54 -0.01 -0.78 -7.00
N GLN A 55 0.40 -0.03 -5.97
CA GLN A 55 1.79 0.39 -5.81
C GLN A 55 2.72 -0.81 -5.62
N ALA A 56 2.33 -1.76 -4.76
CA ALA A 56 3.13 -2.94 -4.45
C ALA A 56 3.28 -3.92 -5.62
N THR A 57 2.44 -3.82 -6.67
CA THR A 57 2.56 -4.70 -7.86
C THR A 57 3.80 -4.42 -8.70
N ARG A 58 4.40 -3.24 -8.59
CA ARG A 58 5.68 -2.92 -9.21
C ARG A 58 6.74 -2.87 -8.11
N PRO A 59 7.68 -3.83 -8.06
CA PRO A 59 8.70 -3.82 -7.03
C PRO A 59 9.59 -2.58 -7.18
N GLU A 60 9.50 -1.69 -6.20
CA GLU A 60 10.40 -0.55 -6.04
C GLU A 60 11.70 -1.03 -5.38
N GLY A 61 12.84 -0.39 -5.68
CA GLY A 61 14.09 -0.65 -4.96
C GLY A 61 14.75 -2.01 -5.24
N GLN A 62 14.45 -2.67 -6.35
CA GLN A 62 15.04 -3.97 -6.75
C GLN A 62 16.58 -3.98 -6.73
N ASN A 63 17.20 -2.84 -7.01
CA ASN A 63 18.66 -2.67 -7.03
C ASN A 63 19.26 -2.31 -5.65
N PHE A 64 18.43 -2.08 -4.63
CA PHE A 64 18.88 -1.65 -3.31
C PHE A 64 19.76 -2.70 -2.61
N PRO A 65 19.46 -4.01 -2.65
CA PRO A 65 20.36 -5.02 -2.07
C PRO A 65 21.75 -5.03 -2.72
N ALA A 66 21.83 -4.85 -4.05
CA ALA A 66 23.11 -4.77 -4.76
C ALA A 66 23.91 -3.52 -4.33
N TYR A 67 23.23 -2.38 -4.18
CA TYR A 67 23.84 -1.15 -3.65
C TYR A 67 24.42 -1.34 -2.23
N LEU A 68 23.68 -1.99 -1.33
CA LEU A 68 24.16 -2.26 0.03
C LEU A 68 25.42 -3.15 0.04
N ARG A 69 25.44 -4.21 -0.78
CA ARG A 69 26.63 -5.06 -0.92
C ARG A 69 27.84 -4.29 -1.44
N ALA A 70 27.63 -3.40 -2.42
CA ALA A 70 28.69 -2.53 -2.94
C ALA A 70 29.24 -1.54 -1.88
N ARG A 71 28.53 -1.34 -0.77
CA ARG A 71 28.98 -0.52 0.38
C ARG A 71 29.48 -1.34 1.56
N GLY A 72 29.67 -2.66 1.39
CA GLY A 72 30.25 -3.54 2.40
C GLY A 72 29.27 -4.07 3.44
N PHE A 73 27.96 -3.91 3.24
CA PHE A 73 26.96 -4.55 4.09
C PHE A 73 26.78 -6.03 3.70
N SER A 74 26.79 -6.93 4.69
CA SER A 74 26.34 -8.32 4.51
C SER A 74 24.85 -8.46 4.89
N LEU A 75 24.18 -9.45 4.31
CA LEU A 75 22.75 -9.75 4.51
C LEU A 75 22.51 -11.17 5.06
N ASP A 76 23.57 -11.82 5.54
CA ASP A 76 23.53 -13.14 6.17
C ASP A 76 22.97 -13.09 7.60
#